data_AF-A0A7R9ESY1-F1
#
_entry.id   AF-A0A7R9ESY1-F1
#
_cell.length_a   1.000
_cell.length_b   1.000
_cell.length_c   1.000
_cell.angle_alpha   90.00
_cell.angle_beta   90.00
_cell.angle_gamma   90.00
#
_symmetry.space_group_name_H-M   'P 1'
#
loop_
_entity.id
_entity.type
_entity.pdbx_description
1 polymer ?
#
loop_
_entity_poly.entity_id
_entity_poly.type
_entity_poly.pdbx_seq_one_letter_code
_entity_poly.pdbx_strand_id
1 'polypeptide(L)'
;ELSVFNDSLTTLKMAQGKFRDSNESLEKITPSTEGKSIMVPLTGSMYIPGRIADGKTVIIDIGTGYYIQKDVDGAKDYFKRKVTFVTEQMEKISTMGLEKNKLRE
;
A
#
# COMPACT_ATOMS: atom_id res chain seq x y z
N GLU A 1 -18.78 -8.84 18.50
CA GLU A 1 -19.22 -8.20 17.25
C GLU A 1 -18.72 -6.77 17.09
N LEU A 2 -18.97 -5.83 18.02
CA LEU A 2 -18.38 -4.48 17.92
C LEU A 2 -16.84 -4.49 17.89
N SER A 3 -16.22 -5.38 18.70
CA SER A 3 -14.77 -5.64 18.63
C SER A 3 -14.32 -6.04 17.23
N VAL A 4 -15.07 -6.90 16.53
CA VAL A 4 -14.71 -7.39 15.20
C VAL A 4 -14.68 -6.25 14.19
N PHE A 5 -15.61 -5.29 14.29
CA PHE A 5 -15.58 -4.09 13.45
C PHE A 5 -14.36 -3.21 13.75
N ASN A 6 -14.01 -3.00 15.01
CA ASN A 6 -12.81 -2.25 15.40
C ASN A 6 -11.50 -2.93 14.94
N ASP A 7 -11.41 -4.26 15.09
CA ASP A 7 -10.26 -5.06 14.64
C ASP A 7 -10.12 -5.01 13.11
N SER A 8 -11.25 -5.09 12.40
CA SER A 8 -11.32 -4.95 10.94
C SER A 8 -10.89 -3.56 10.48
N LEU A 9 -11.36 -2.50 11.14
CA LEU A 9 -10.96 -1.11 10.84
C LEU A 9 -9.45 -0.90 11.06
N THR A 10 -8.90 -1.46 12.13
CA THR A 10 -7.46 -1.39 12.42
C THR A 10 -6.65 -2.08 11.31
N THR A 11 -7.10 -3.25 10.89
CA THR A 11 -6.46 -4.02 9.81
C THR A 11 -6.52 -3.29 8.47
N LEU A 12 -7.67 -2.75 8.10
CA LEU A 12 -7.83 -1.97 6.87
C LEU A 12 -7.02 -0.68 6.90
N LYS A 13 -6.93 -0.01 8.05
CA LYS A 13 -6.09 1.18 8.21
C LYS A 13 -4.61 0.87 8.01
N MET A 14 -4.12 -0.25 8.53
CA MET A 14 -2.76 -0.72 8.24
C MET A 14 -2.55 -1.00 6.74
N ALA A 15 -3.51 -1.62 6.08
CA ALA A 15 -3.44 -1.88 4.63
C ALA A 15 -3.44 -0.58 3.80
N GLN A 16 -4.32 0.38 4.15
CA GLN A 16 -4.36 1.71 3.54
C GLN A 16 -3.01 2.42 3.69
N GLY A 17 -2.41 2.37 4.88
CA GLY A 17 -1.08 2.91 5.16
C GLY A 17 -0.02 2.32 4.24
N LYS A 18 0.05 0.99 4.12
CA LYS A 18 1.00 0.31 3.22
C LYS A 18 0.88 0.76 1.76
N PHE A 19 -0.35 0.89 1.24
CA PHE A 19 -0.55 1.36 -0.13
C PHE A 19 -0.17 2.83 -0.32
N ARG A 20 -0.43 3.67 0.69
CA ARG A 20 -0.01 5.07 0.70
C ARG A 20 1.51 5.20 0.73
N ASP A 21 2.19 4.49 1.63
CA ASP A 21 3.65 4.50 1.76
C ASP A 21 4.32 4.01 0.47
N SER A 22 3.73 3.01 -0.19
CA SER A 22 4.19 2.52 -1.49
C SER A 22 4.06 3.59 -2.57
N ASN A 23 2.93 4.31 -2.61
CA ASN A 23 2.74 5.42 -3.54
C ASN A 23 3.73 6.57 -3.30
N GLU A 24 3.94 6.96 -2.04
CA GLU A 24 4.93 7.98 -1.66
C GLU A 24 6.37 7.54 -2.00
N SER A 25 6.66 6.24 -1.95
CA SER A 25 7.95 5.69 -2.38
C SER A 25 8.14 5.78 -3.90
N LEU A 26 7.08 5.57 -4.69
CA LEU A 26 7.13 5.74 -6.15
C LEU A 26 7.41 7.19 -6.57
N GLU A 27 6.99 8.19 -5.79
CA GLU A 27 7.33 9.60 -6.08
C GLU A 27 8.83 9.86 -6.05
N LYS A 28 9.60 9.04 -5.31
CA LYS A 28 11.06 9.14 -5.23
C LYS A 28 11.75 8.43 -6.40
N ILE A 29 11.07 7.52 -7.09
CA ILE A 29 11.58 6.83 -8.27
C ILE A 29 11.31 7.71 -9.49
N THR A 30 12.37 8.21 -10.09
CA THR A 30 12.31 9.04 -11.28
C THR A 30 13.32 8.53 -12.30
N PRO A 31 13.24 8.92 -13.58
CA PRO A 31 14.29 8.57 -14.54
C PRO A 31 15.70 8.99 -14.07
N SER A 32 15.80 10.04 -13.24
CA SER A 32 17.07 10.49 -12.64
C SER A 32 17.63 9.54 -11.57
N THR A 33 16.87 8.56 -11.09
CA THR A 33 17.33 7.59 -10.08
C THR A 33 18.05 6.40 -10.69
N GLU A 34 17.95 6.22 -12.01
CA GLU A 34 18.70 5.18 -12.73
C GLU A 34 20.20 5.34 -12.47
N GLY A 35 20.87 4.24 -12.12
CA GLY A 35 22.29 4.21 -11.79
C GLY A 35 22.68 4.74 -10.40
N LYS A 36 21.76 5.33 -9.63
CA LYS A 36 22.03 5.79 -8.26
C LYS A 36 22.18 4.60 -7.30
N SER A 37 23.04 4.78 -6.30
CA SER A 37 23.23 3.81 -5.23
C SER A 37 22.05 3.81 -4.25
N ILE A 38 21.63 2.63 -3.82
CA ILE A 38 20.57 2.41 -2.84
C ILE A 38 20.96 1.30 -1.87
N MET A 39 20.51 1.37 -0.62
CA MET A 39 20.67 0.28 0.35
C MET A 39 19.46 -0.64 0.27
N VAL A 40 19.68 -1.89 -0.11
CA VAL A 40 18.63 -2.91 -0.25
C VAL A 40 18.61 -3.77 1.03
N PRO A 41 17.46 -3.90 1.71
CA PRO A 41 17.35 -4.78 2.89
C PRO A 41 17.41 -6.26 2.46
N LEU A 42 18.31 -7.03 3.08
CA LEU A 42 18.35 -8.49 2.94
C LEU A 42 17.56 -9.16 4.07
N THR A 43 17.70 -8.61 5.28
CA THR A 43 17.01 -9.06 6.49
C THR A 43 16.62 -7.84 7.33
N GLY A 44 15.90 -8.04 8.43
CA GLY A 44 15.47 -6.94 9.31
C GLY A 44 16.60 -6.10 9.92
N SER A 45 17.85 -6.57 9.87
CA SER A 45 19.01 -5.85 10.45
C SER A 45 20.21 -5.76 9.51
N MET A 46 20.07 -6.15 8.23
CA MET A 46 21.18 -6.17 7.27
C MET A 46 20.76 -5.54 5.95
N TYR A 47 21.59 -4.59 5.48
CA TYR A 47 21.41 -3.90 4.21
C TYR A 47 22.68 -4.04 3.38
N ILE A 48 22.51 -4.23 2.06
CA ILE A 48 23.63 -4.23 1.11
C ILE A 48 23.54 -3.02 0.18
N PRO A 49 24.68 -2.49 -0.28
CA PRO A 49 24.68 -1.50 -1.34
C PRO A 49 24.30 -2.15 -2.67
N GLY A 50 23.40 -1.50 -3.41
CA GLY A 50 23.01 -1.84 -4.77
C GLY A 50 22.89 -0.58 -5.64
N ARG A 51 22.59 -0.76 -6.93
CA ARG A 51 22.28 0.33 -7.86
C ARG A 51 20.94 0.07 -8.53
N ILE A 52 20.16 1.13 -8.73
CA ILE A 52 18.89 1.05 -9.45
C ILE A 52 19.19 0.84 -10.94
N ALA A 53 18.78 -0.30 -11.49
CA ALA A 53 19.04 -0.64 -12.89
C ALA A 53 18.05 0.03 -13.85
N ASP A 54 16.78 0.17 -13.47
CA ASP A 54 15.73 0.81 -14.24
C ASP A 54 14.91 1.74 -13.32
N GLY A 55 14.83 3.02 -13.68
CA GLY A 55 14.03 4.03 -12.98
C GLY A 55 12.66 4.32 -13.61
N LYS A 56 12.26 3.56 -14.62
CA LYS A 56 11.03 3.80 -15.41
C LYS A 56 9.94 2.78 -15.12
N THR A 57 10.32 1.56 -14.78
CA THR A 57 9.37 0.48 -14.49
C THR A 57 9.55 -0.08 -13.08
N VAL A 58 8.46 -0.61 -12.54
CA VAL A 58 8.40 -1.23 -11.22
C VAL A 58 7.59 -2.52 -11.29
N ILE A 59 7.84 -3.42 -10.36
CA ILE A 59 7.07 -4.66 -10.19
C ILE A 59 6.09 -4.46 -9.05
N ILE A 60 4.82 -4.77 -9.29
CA ILE A 60 3.72 -4.63 -8.32
C ILE A 60 3.14 -6.00 -8.01
N ASP A 61 2.95 -6.29 -6.71
CA ASP A 61 2.16 -7.42 -6.24
C ASP A 61 0.66 -7.11 -6.35
N ILE A 62 -0.07 -7.96 -7.08
CA ILE A 62 -1.52 -7.84 -7.25
C ILE A 62 -2.32 -8.86 -6.43
N GLY A 63 -1.63 -9.71 -5.67
CA GLY A 63 -2.19 -10.77 -4.84
C GLY A 63 -2.12 -12.15 -5.48
N THR A 64 -2.48 -13.19 -4.70
CA THR A 64 -2.46 -14.61 -5.13
C THR A 64 -1.13 -15.11 -5.67
N GLY A 65 -0.02 -14.42 -5.36
CA GLY A 65 1.33 -14.76 -5.83
C GLY A 65 1.67 -14.24 -7.23
N TYR A 66 0.86 -13.33 -7.79
CA TYR A 66 1.13 -12.74 -9.10
C TYR A 66 1.74 -11.34 -9.00
N TYR A 67 2.72 -11.10 -9.86
CA TYR A 67 3.41 -9.84 -9.99
C TYR A 67 3.28 -9.31 -11.41
N ILE A 68 3.06 -8.02 -11.56
CA ILE A 68 2.99 -7.35 -12.85
C ILE A 68 4.05 -6.26 -12.94
N GLN A 69 4.64 -6.10 -14.12
CA GLN A 69 5.49 -4.95 -14.41
C GLN A 69 4.61 -3.80 -14.91
N LYS A 70 4.81 -2.61 -14.35
CA LYS A 70 4.14 -1.37 -14.73
C LYS A 70 5.15 -0.24 -14.81
N ASP A 71 4.80 0.78 -15.59
CA ASP A 71 5.49 2.07 -15.51
C ASP A 71 5.20 2.74 -14.16
N VAL A 72 6.04 3.71 -13.79
CA VAL A 72 5.87 4.45 -12.52
C VAL A 72 4.51 5.14 -12.44
N ASP A 73 4.02 5.73 -13.53
CA ASP A 73 2.73 6.42 -13.55
C ASP A 73 1.54 5.45 -13.40
N GLY A 74 1.56 4.32 -14.10
CA GLY A 74 0.54 3.29 -13.94
C GLY A 74 0.58 2.63 -12.56
N ALA A 75 1.76 2.55 -11.93
CA ALA A 75 1.90 2.09 -10.56
C ALA A 75 1.29 3.07 -9.55
N LYS A 76 1.49 4.38 -9.75
CA LYS A 76 0.84 5.42 -8.93
C LYS A 76 -0.67 5.38 -9.03
N ASP A 77 -1.22 5.25 -10.24
CA ASP A 77 -2.66 5.07 -10.44
C ASP A 77 -3.18 3.82 -9.71
N TYR A 78 -2.46 2.70 -9.80
CA TYR A 78 -2.83 1.47 -9.11
C TYR A 78 -2.93 1.66 -7.60
N PHE A 79 -1.89 2.24 -6.97
CA PHE A 79 -1.90 2.46 -5.52
C PHE A 79 -2.95 3.49 -5.10
N LYS A 80 -3.16 4.56 -5.88
CA LYS A 80 -4.22 5.54 -5.63
C LYS A 80 -5.60 4.88 -5.63
N ARG A 81 -5.91 4.04 -6.63
CA ARG A 81 -7.16 3.28 -6.68
C ARG A 81 -7.31 2.32 -5.49
N LYS A 82 -6.23 1.65 -5.08
CA LYS A 82 -6.25 0.76 -3.90
C LYS A 82 -6.50 1.53 -2.61
N VAL A 83 -5.89 2.70 -2.41
CA VAL A 83 -6.16 3.57 -1.26
C VAL A 83 -7.62 4.00 -1.22
N THR A 84 -8.18 4.47 -2.35
CA THR A 84 -9.60 4.83 -2.44
C THR A 84 -10.50 3.64 -2.10
N PHE A 85 -10.25 2.48 -2.71
CA PHE A 85 -11.02 1.27 -2.45
C PHE A 85 -11.02 0.87 -0.97
N VAL A 86 -9.85 0.85 -0.32
CA VAL A 86 -9.74 0.51 1.11
C VAL A 86 -10.47 1.54 1.98
N THR A 87 -10.39 2.83 1.62
CA THR A 87 -11.08 3.91 2.33
C THR A 87 -12.61 3.72 2.28
N GLU A 88 -13.17 3.42 1.10
CA GLU A 88 -14.60 3.13 0.95
C GLU A 88 -15.03 1.91 1.77
N GLN A 89 -14.20 0.86 1.86
CA GLN A 89 -14.51 -0.30 2.70
C GLN A 89 -14.48 0.06 4.19
N MET A 90 -13.56 0.91 4.63
CA MET A 90 -13.51 1.40 6.00
C MET A 90 -14.75 2.22 6.34
N GLU A 91 -15.21 3.10 5.45
CA GLU A 91 -16.42 3.88 5.64
C GLU A 91 -17.66 3.00 5.80
N LYS A 92 -17.81 1.96 4.95
CA LYS A 92 -18.90 0.99 5.06
C LYS A 92 -18.90 0.29 6.43
N ILE A 93 -17.73 -0.17 6.89
CA ILE A 93 -17.61 -0.85 8.18
C ILE A 93 -17.91 0.10 9.34
N SER A 94 -17.45 1.35 9.26
CA SER A 94 -17.74 2.37 10.25
C SER A 94 -19.25 2.62 10.39
N THR A 95 -19.96 2.79 9.27
CA THR A 95 -21.42 2.98 9.25
C THR A 95 -22.15 1.78 9.86
N MET A 96 -21.82 0.56 9.44
CA MET A 96 -22.42 -0.67 10.01
C MET A 96 -22.16 -0.80 11.52
N GLY A 97 -20.96 -0.41 11.97
CA GLY A 97 -20.60 -0.40 13.39
C GLY A 97 -21.43 0.62 14.20
N LEU A 98 -21.66 1.81 13.66
CA LEU A 98 -22.46 2.86 14.29
C LEU A 98 -23.96 2.50 14.36
N GLU A 99 -24.53 1.97 13.28
CA GLU A 99 -25.92 1.50 13.26
C GLU A 99 -26.17 0.42 14.31
N LYS A 100 -25.24 -0.54 14.42
CA LYS A 100 -25.36 -1.61 15.40
C LYS A 100 -25.18 -1.13 16.85
N ASN A 101 -24.40 -0.08 17.07
CA ASN A 101 -24.28 0.53 18.40
C ASN A 101 -25.62 1.19 18.80
N LYS A 102 -26.24 1.95 17.89
CA LYS A 102 -27.56 2.58 18.12
C LYS A 102 -28.69 1.59 18.35
N LEU A 103 -28.68 0.42 17.71
CA LEU A 103 -29.68 -0.64 17.92
C LEU A 103 -29.53 -1.35 19.28
N ARG A 104 -28.43 -1.11 19.99
CA ARG A 104 -28.10 -1.73 21.27
C ARG A 104 -28.47 -0.85 22.47
N GLU A 105 -28.71 0.43 22.23
CA GLU A 105 -29.38 1.38 23.14
C GLU A 105 -30.91 1.25 22.98
#